data_AF-A0A936AHY4-F1
#
_entry.id   AF-A0A936AHY4-F1
#
_cell.length_a   1.000
_cell.length_b   1.000
_cell.length_c   1.000
_cell.angle_alpha   90.00
_cell.angle_beta   90.00
_cell.angle_gamma   90.00
#
_symmetry.space_group_name_H-M   'P 1'
#
loop_
_entity.id
_entity.type
_entity.pdbx_description
1 polymer ?
#
loop_
_entity_poly.entity_id
_entity_poly.type
_entity_poly.pdbx_seq_one_letter_code
_entity_poly.pdbx_strand_id
1 'polypeptide(L)'
;MLENMVSAENIVRRTRDRLQRDKTSSLSRLGAMGGFNYDDIISAAHNEDDLAKMMLQRTGTFIAMAISDVVSLLNLEMIVVGGAPGSRQFLIPAIAEEASKRTSPVSFSDCRIVPADLGHEAAVIGVAMLSAL
;
A
#
# COMPACT_ATOMS: atom_id res chain seq x y z
N MET A 1 1.86 4.01 15.51
CA MET A 1 0.55 4.58 15.06
C MET A 1 0.29 4.38 13.57
N LEU A 2 1.29 4.42 12.69
CA LEU A 2 1.13 4.18 11.25
C LEU A 2 0.97 2.70 10.89
N GLU A 3 1.63 1.79 11.61
CA GLU A 3 1.50 0.32 11.44
C GLU A 3 0.03 -0.13 11.46
N ASN A 4 -0.76 0.48 12.36
CA ASN A 4 -2.18 0.19 12.49
C ASN A 4 -3.03 0.72 11.34
N MET A 5 -2.55 1.59 10.44
CA MET A 5 -3.33 2.12 9.30
C MET A 5 -3.09 1.37 7.99
N VAL A 6 -1.95 0.70 7.86
CA VAL A 6 -1.51 0.00 6.65
C VAL A 6 -1.47 -1.53 6.80
N SER A 7 -1.78 -2.05 7.99
CA SER A 7 -1.95 -3.49 8.20
C SER A 7 -3.10 -4.07 7.38
N ALA A 8 -2.99 -5.34 6.99
CA ALA A 8 -4.03 -6.07 6.27
C ALA A 8 -5.40 -5.96 6.97
N GLU A 9 -5.42 -6.12 8.29
CA GLU A 9 -6.64 -5.99 9.10
C GLU A 9 -7.24 -4.58 9.01
N ASN A 10 -6.41 -3.53 9.06
CA ASN A 10 -6.90 -2.17 8.94
C ASN A 10 -7.44 -1.86 7.54
N ILE A 11 -6.76 -2.37 6.49
CA ILE A 11 -7.25 -2.23 5.12
C ILE A 11 -8.62 -2.89 4.99
N VAL A 12 -8.80 -4.10 5.53
CA VAL A 12 -10.10 -4.79 5.57
C VAL A 12 -11.14 -3.98 6.33
N ARG A 13 -10.80 -3.47 7.52
CA ARG A 13 -11.69 -2.63 8.33
C ARG A 13 -12.13 -1.37 7.60
N ARG A 14 -11.18 -0.58 7.08
CA ARG A 14 -11.47 0.66 6.33
C ARG A 14 -12.29 0.38 5.07
N THR A 15 -12.04 -0.74 4.40
CA THR A 15 -12.80 -1.17 3.21
C THR A 15 -14.24 -1.49 3.60
N ARG A 16 -14.45 -2.19 4.72
CA ARG A 16 -15.78 -2.48 5.27
C ARG A 16 -16.54 -1.21 5.64
N ASP A 17 -15.88 -0.26 6.31
CA ASP A 17 -16.49 1.03 6.67
C ASP A 17 -16.89 1.82 5.42
N ARG A 18 -16.09 1.74 4.34
CA ARG A 18 -16.38 2.40 3.08
C ARG A 18 -17.53 1.75 2.31
N LEU A 19 -17.61 0.41 2.30
CA LEU A 19 -18.69 -0.37 1.70
C LEU A 19 -20.07 -0.02 2.25
N GLN A 20 -20.17 0.36 3.52
CA GLN A 20 -21.46 0.80 4.08
C GLN A 20 -22.03 2.03 3.36
N ARG A 21 -21.16 2.82 2.71
CA ARG A 21 -21.52 4.04 1.97
C ARG A 21 -21.63 3.83 0.47
N ASP A 22 -21.05 2.75 -0.06
CA ASP A 22 -21.02 2.43 -1.50
C ASP A 22 -21.15 0.91 -1.69
N LYS A 23 -22.35 0.47 -2.10
CA LYS A 23 -22.71 -0.96 -2.22
C LYS A 23 -22.51 -1.52 -3.64
N THR A 24 -21.87 -0.77 -4.54
CA THR A 24 -21.70 -1.21 -5.94
C THR A 24 -20.55 -2.20 -6.11
N SER A 25 -19.63 -2.25 -5.14
CA SER A 25 -18.49 -3.17 -5.16
C SER A 25 -18.90 -4.63 -5.03
N SER A 26 -18.17 -5.50 -5.73
CA SER A 26 -18.23 -6.96 -5.63
C SER A 26 -18.00 -7.47 -4.21
N LEU A 27 -17.21 -6.76 -3.40
CA LEU A 27 -16.97 -7.06 -1.98
C LEU A 27 -18.23 -6.94 -1.11
N SER A 28 -19.28 -6.24 -1.57
CA SER A 28 -20.57 -6.14 -0.86
C SER A 28 -21.20 -7.51 -0.62
N ARG A 29 -21.07 -8.43 -1.59
CA ARG A 29 -21.63 -9.79 -1.48
C ARG A 29 -20.90 -10.60 -0.41
N LEU A 30 -19.56 -10.57 -0.43
CA LEU A 30 -18.74 -11.24 0.57
C LEU A 30 -18.97 -10.66 1.97
N GLY A 31 -19.10 -9.33 2.06
CA GLY A 31 -19.47 -8.63 3.30
C GLY A 31 -20.79 -9.13 3.90
N ALA A 32 -21.79 -9.43 3.08
CA ALA A 32 -23.08 -9.97 3.53
C ALA A 32 -23.03 -11.47 3.91
N MET A 33 -22.05 -12.22 3.41
CA MET A 33 -21.93 -13.68 3.57
C MET A 33 -20.98 -14.11 4.70
N GLY A 34 -20.45 -13.19 5.49
CA GLY A 34 -19.52 -13.50 6.59
C GLY A 34 -18.27 -12.63 6.63
N GLY A 35 -18.10 -11.73 5.64
CA GLY A 35 -16.95 -10.83 5.54
C GLY A 35 -16.02 -11.21 4.40
N PHE A 36 -14.96 -10.42 4.26
CA PHE A 36 -13.87 -10.62 3.31
C PHE A 36 -12.56 -10.31 4.04
N ASN A 37 -11.47 -10.85 3.52
CA ASN A 37 -10.11 -10.63 4.02
C ASN A 37 -9.30 -9.77 3.03
N TYR A 38 -7.99 -9.66 3.26
CA TYR A 38 -7.12 -8.83 2.44
C TYR A 38 -6.88 -9.43 1.04
N ASP A 39 -6.75 -10.75 0.92
CA ASP A 39 -6.63 -11.43 -0.37
C ASP A 39 -7.88 -11.24 -1.23
N ASP A 40 -9.08 -11.27 -0.63
CA ASP A 40 -10.33 -10.97 -1.35
C ASP A 40 -10.33 -9.55 -1.94
N ILE A 41 -9.78 -8.56 -1.22
CA ILE A 41 -9.65 -7.19 -1.71
C ILE A 41 -8.65 -7.13 -2.87
N ILE A 42 -7.54 -7.84 -2.77
CA ILE A 42 -6.56 -7.95 -3.86
C ILE A 42 -7.22 -8.57 -5.08
N SER A 43 -7.88 -9.72 -4.92
CA SER A 43 -8.59 -10.40 -6.00
C SER A 43 -9.66 -9.51 -6.62
N ALA A 44 -10.46 -8.79 -5.83
CA ALA A 44 -11.44 -7.85 -6.35
C ALA A 44 -10.79 -6.73 -7.16
N ALA A 45 -9.68 -6.16 -6.70
CA ALA A 45 -8.96 -5.11 -7.42
C ALA A 45 -8.41 -5.60 -8.77
N HIS A 46 -7.91 -6.84 -8.83
CA HIS A 46 -7.51 -7.50 -10.08
C HIS A 46 -8.68 -7.77 -11.01
N ASN A 47 -9.88 -8.05 -10.47
CA ASN A 47 -11.14 -8.19 -11.22
C ASN A 47 -11.82 -6.84 -11.50
N GLU A 48 -11.04 -5.77 -11.55
CA GLU A 48 -11.47 -4.43 -11.92
C GLU A 48 -12.45 -3.72 -10.97
N ASP A 49 -12.57 -4.18 -9.71
CA ASP A 49 -13.41 -3.51 -8.72
C ASP A 49 -12.81 -2.16 -8.29
N ASP A 50 -13.51 -1.07 -8.62
CA ASP A 50 -13.05 0.30 -8.37
C ASP A 50 -12.85 0.61 -6.88
N LEU A 51 -13.71 0.08 -6.01
CA LEU A 51 -13.56 0.30 -4.57
C LEU A 51 -12.31 -0.40 -4.06
N ALA A 52 -12.09 -1.64 -4.46
CA ALA A 52 -10.91 -2.41 -4.06
C ALA A 52 -9.61 -1.75 -4.57
N LYS A 53 -9.57 -1.35 -5.85
CA LYS A 53 -8.45 -0.58 -6.45
C LYS A 53 -8.18 0.70 -5.64
N MET A 54 -9.22 1.48 -5.38
CA MET A 54 -9.13 2.73 -4.62
C MET A 54 -8.62 2.51 -3.19
N MET A 55 -9.06 1.45 -2.51
CA MET A 55 -8.62 1.15 -1.14
C MET A 55 -7.14 0.76 -1.07
N LEU A 56 -6.64 -0.01 -2.05
CA LEU A 56 -5.22 -0.32 -2.17
C LEU A 56 -4.41 0.95 -2.52
N GLN A 57 -4.82 1.71 -3.53
CA GLN A 57 -4.13 2.95 -3.91
C GLN A 57 -4.03 3.95 -2.76
N ARG A 58 -5.13 4.19 -2.02
CA ARG A 58 -5.13 5.04 -0.82
C ARG A 58 -4.17 4.54 0.25
N THR A 59 -4.03 3.22 0.38
CA THR A 59 -3.06 2.64 1.31
C THR A 59 -1.64 2.97 0.86
N GLY A 60 -1.34 2.89 -0.43
CA GLY A 60 -0.07 3.37 -0.99
C GLY A 60 0.18 4.85 -0.70
N THR A 61 -0.84 5.71 -0.84
CA THR A 61 -0.76 7.12 -0.46
C THR A 61 -0.40 7.29 1.03
N PHE A 62 -1.05 6.56 1.94
CA PHE A 62 -0.73 6.62 3.38
C PHE A 62 0.71 6.20 3.67
N ILE A 63 1.19 5.16 2.98
CA ILE A 63 2.59 4.70 3.09
C ILE A 63 3.54 5.81 2.62
N ALA A 64 3.28 6.43 1.47
CA ALA A 64 4.09 7.54 0.98
C ALA A 64 4.16 8.71 1.97
N MET A 65 3.02 9.10 2.55
CA MET A 65 2.98 10.18 3.55
C MET A 65 3.87 9.87 4.75
N ALA A 66 3.93 8.61 5.17
CA ALA A 66 4.78 8.18 6.29
C ALA A 66 6.27 8.18 5.97
N ILE A 67 6.65 7.81 4.75
CA ILE A 67 8.05 7.63 4.37
C ILE A 67 8.68 8.87 3.73
N SER A 68 7.90 9.79 3.17
CA SER A 68 8.45 10.95 2.42
C SER A 68 9.38 11.81 3.27
N ASP A 69 9.01 12.06 4.53
CA ASP A 69 9.85 12.83 5.47
C ASP A 69 11.15 12.09 5.75
N VAL A 70 11.10 10.76 5.89
CA VAL A 70 12.29 9.91 6.13
C VAL A 70 13.21 9.89 4.91
N VAL A 71 12.64 9.74 3.70
CA VAL A 71 13.37 9.80 2.43
C VAL A 71 14.12 11.12 2.30
N SER A 72 13.43 12.23 2.58
CA SER A 72 14.01 13.57 2.51
C SER A 72 15.10 13.79 3.56
N LEU A 73 14.88 13.38 4.82
CA LEU A 73 15.83 13.58 5.91
C LEU A 73 17.09 12.72 5.80
N LEU A 74 16.96 11.49 5.32
CA LEU A 74 18.05 10.52 5.25
C LEU A 74 18.66 10.39 3.86
N ASN A 75 18.13 11.12 2.88
CA ASN A 75 18.51 11.03 1.47
C ASN A 75 18.53 9.58 0.97
N LEU A 76 17.41 8.87 1.19
CA LEU A 76 17.31 7.44 0.89
C LEU A 76 17.42 7.17 -0.60
N GLU A 77 18.30 6.23 -0.98
CA GLU A 77 18.46 5.78 -2.37
C GLU A 77 17.47 4.66 -2.74
N MET A 78 16.87 3.99 -1.76
CA MET A 78 15.97 2.87 -2.01
C MET A 78 14.93 2.66 -0.90
N ILE A 79 13.70 2.36 -1.32
CA ILE A 79 12.58 1.92 -0.49
C ILE A 79 12.13 0.55 -0.99
N VAL A 80 12.09 -0.42 -0.08
CA VAL A 80 11.63 -1.77 -0.38
C VAL A 80 10.20 -1.95 0.14
N VAL A 81 9.27 -2.33 -0.76
CA VAL A 81 7.85 -2.53 -0.44
C VAL A 81 7.56 -4.02 -0.30
N GLY A 82 7.29 -4.44 0.94
CA GLY A 82 6.87 -5.79 1.31
C GLY A 82 5.36 -6.04 1.14
N GLY A 83 4.89 -7.16 1.71
CA GLY A 83 3.49 -7.57 1.66
C GLY A 83 3.13 -8.51 0.50
N ALA A 84 1.83 -8.80 0.40
CA ALA A 84 1.28 -9.75 -0.57
C ALA A 84 1.66 -9.37 -2.02
N PRO A 85 2.26 -10.28 -2.81
CA PRO A 85 2.70 -9.97 -4.17
C PRO A 85 1.61 -9.34 -5.05
N GLY A 86 0.37 -9.80 -4.90
CA GLY A 86 -0.78 -9.32 -5.67
C GLY A 86 -1.18 -7.87 -5.39
N SER A 87 -0.82 -7.27 -4.25
CA SER A 87 -1.16 -5.87 -3.95
C SER A 87 -0.15 -4.86 -4.51
N ARG A 88 1.07 -5.32 -4.83
CA ARG A 88 2.22 -4.47 -5.19
C ARG A 88 1.93 -3.57 -6.41
N GLN A 89 1.21 -4.08 -7.41
CA GLN A 89 0.87 -3.32 -8.63
C GLN A 89 -0.03 -2.11 -8.36
N PHE A 90 -0.75 -2.10 -7.24
CA PHE A 90 -1.60 -0.99 -6.84
C PHE A 90 -0.90 -0.07 -5.82
N LEU A 91 -0.08 -0.66 -4.94
CA LEU A 91 0.62 0.06 -3.89
C LEU A 91 1.83 0.84 -4.42
N ILE A 92 2.73 0.20 -5.16
CA ILE A 92 4.00 0.81 -5.58
C ILE A 92 3.78 2.09 -6.42
N PRO A 93 2.90 2.11 -7.44
CA PRO A 93 2.65 3.33 -8.19
C PRO A 93 2.06 4.44 -7.33
N ALA A 94 1.13 4.11 -6.43
CA ALA A 94 0.53 5.09 -5.53
C ALA A 94 1.53 5.65 -4.51
N ILE A 95 2.46 4.82 -4.03
CA ILE A 95 3.56 5.26 -3.17
C ILE A 95 4.47 6.22 -3.94
N ALA A 96 4.90 5.83 -5.13
CA ALA A 96 5.80 6.64 -5.96
C ALA A 96 5.18 7.99 -6.35
N GLU A 97 3.92 7.98 -6.77
CA GLU A 97 3.21 9.21 -7.15
C GLU A 97 3.12 10.17 -5.95
N GLU A 98 2.70 9.69 -4.79
CA GLU A 98 2.51 10.56 -3.62
C GLU A 98 3.86 11.00 -3.01
N ALA A 99 4.87 10.14 -3.00
CA ALA A 99 6.20 10.50 -2.49
C ALA A 99 6.88 11.55 -3.38
N SER A 100 6.70 11.48 -4.70
CA SER A 100 7.22 12.47 -5.65
C SER A 100 6.64 13.87 -5.44
N LYS A 101 5.38 13.97 -4.98
CA LYS A 101 4.71 15.24 -4.68
C LYS A 101 5.21 15.89 -3.39
N ARG A 102 5.76 15.09 -2.47
CA ARG A 102 6.15 15.50 -1.11
C ARG A 102 7.63 15.74 -0.95
N THR A 103 8.43 15.11 -1.80
CA THR A 103 9.88 15.16 -1.75
C THR A 103 10.39 16.15 -2.80
N SER A 104 11.46 16.89 -2.50
CA SER A 104 12.09 17.74 -3.50
C SER A 104 12.51 16.90 -4.72
N PRO A 105 12.36 17.39 -5.96
CA PRO A 105 12.71 16.63 -7.18
C PRO A 105 14.12 16.04 -7.16
N VAL A 106 15.06 16.76 -6.52
CA VAL A 106 16.47 16.36 -6.39
C VAL A 106 16.65 15.17 -5.43
N SER A 107 15.89 15.12 -4.34
CA SER A 107 15.98 14.03 -3.36
C SER A 107 15.17 12.80 -3.78
N PHE A 108 14.14 12.98 -4.62
CA PHE A 108 13.32 11.87 -5.11
C PHE A 108 13.88 11.19 -6.36
N SER A 109 14.62 11.92 -7.22
CA SER A 109 15.18 11.36 -8.46
C SER A 109 16.13 10.18 -8.22
N ASP A 110 16.79 10.14 -7.06
CA ASP A 110 17.74 9.10 -6.70
C ASP A 110 17.11 7.96 -5.88
N CYS A 111 15.86 8.11 -5.42
CA CYS A 111 15.18 7.15 -4.56
C CYS A 111 14.36 6.12 -5.36
N ARG A 112 14.76 4.85 -5.34
CA ARG A 112 14.05 3.76 -6.04
C ARG A 112 13.04 3.06 -5.13
N ILE A 113 11.80 2.91 -5.57
CA ILE A 113 10.78 2.10 -4.86
C ILE A 113 10.65 0.74 -5.55
N VAL A 114 11.03 -0.33 -4.85
CA VAL A 114 11.15 -1.68 -5.42
C VAL A 114 10.39 -2.72 -4.60
N PRO A 115 9.89 -3.82 -5.20
CA PRO A 115 9.29 -4.92 -4.44
C PRO A 115 10.34 -5.67 -3.61
N ALA A 116 9.93 -6.24 -2.47
CA ALA A 116 10.78 -7.01 -1.56
C ALA A 116 11.27 -8.38 -2.08
N ASP A 117 11.22 -8.62 -3.39
CA ASP A 117 11.68 -9.86 -4.03
C ASP A 117 13.21 -9.97 -4.12
N LEU A 118 13.94 -8.89 -3.80
CA LEU A 118 15.39 -8.85 -3.87
C LEU A 118 16.01 -9.51 -2.64
N GLY A 119 16.43 -10.77 -2.83
CA GLY A 119 17.34 -11.47 -1.95
C GLY A 119 18.65 -10.67 -1.75
N HIS A 120 18.92 -10.42 -0.47
CA HIS A 120 20.24 -10.26 0.17
C HIS A 120 21.20 -9.10 -0.18
N GLU A 121 21.04 -8.30 -1.23
CA GLU A 121 22.03 -7.23 -1.52
C GLU A 121 21.43 -5.88 -1.92
N ALA A 122 20.72 -5.24 -0.98
CA ALA A 122 20.59 -3.79 -0.99
C ALA A 122 21.20 -3.26 0.30
N ALA A 123 21.87 -2.09 0.25
CA ALA A 123 22.14 -1.31 1.44
C ALA A 123 20.77 -0.84 1.99
N VAL A 124 20.11 -1.73 2.73
CA VAL A 124 18.77 -1.52 3.30
C VAL A 124 18.94 -0.55 4.46
N ILE A 125 18.77 0.75 4.22
CA ILE A 125 18.32 1.65 5.28
C ILE A 125 16.82 1.39 5.42
N GLY A 126 16.51 0.27 6.07
CA GLY A 126 15.18 -0.31 6.13
C GLY A 126 14.30 0.39 7.14
N VAL A 127 13.13 0.84 6.69
CA VAL A 127 11.92 0.69 7.48
C VAL A 127 11.15 -0.46 6.86
N ALA A 128 11.31 -1.64 7.45
CA ALA A 128 10.46 -2.78 7.19
C ALA A 128 9.02 -2.40 7.54
N MET A 129 8.12 -2.41 6.56
CA MET A 129 6.69 -2.51 6.84
C MET A 129 6.08 -3.61 5.97
N LEU A 130 5.27 -4.44 6.63
CA LEU A 130 4.63 -5.68 6.21
C LEU A 130 5.51 -6.95 6.27
N SER A 131 5.87 -7.34 7.49
CA SER A 131 5.90 -8.76 7.85
C SER A 131 4.46 -9.23 8.07
N ALA A 132 3.99 -10.16 7.24
CA ALA A 132 2.71 -10.83 7.40
C ALA A 132 2.78 -11.86 8.54
N LEU A 133 1.70 -11.94 9.33
CA LEU A 133 1.29 -13.12 10.08
C LEU A 133 0.24 -13.85 9.26
#